data_AF-A0A453H0U7-F1
#
_entry.id   AF-A0A453H0U7-F1
#
_cell.length_a   1.000
_cell.length_b   1.000
_cell.length_c   1.000
_cell.angle_alpha   90.00
_cell.angle_beta   90.00
_cell.angle_gamma   90.00
#
_symmetry.space_group_name_H-M   'P 1'
#
loop_
_entity.id
_entity.type
_entity.pdbx_description
1 polymer ?
#
loop_
_entity_poly.entity_id
_entity_poly.type
_entity_poly.pdbx_seq_one_letter_code
_entity_poly.pdbx_strand_id
1 'polypeptide(L)'
;NPPKPPNSPCPPPSSSSTPHRLPPHLRRRSARLLQGKMASHIVGYPRMGPKRELKFALESFWDGKSSAEDLEKVAADLRASIWKQMSEAGIKYIPSNTFSYYDQVLDTTAMLGAVPDRYSWTGGEIGHSTYFSIARGNATVPAMEMTKWFDTNYHFIVPELSPATKFSYASHKAVSEYKEAKALGVDTVPVLVGPVSYLLLSKAAKGVEKSFSLLSLLDSILPIYKEVVTELKAAGASWIQFDEPTLVKDLAAHELAAFSSAYAALESALSGLNVLIETYFADVPAESYKYVSLVLIHSTRRFMYFKVFY
;
A
#
# COMPACT_ATOMS: atom_id res chain seq x y z
N ASN A 1 -40.50 -39.61 69.48
CA ASN A 1 -39.39 -40.50 69.89
C ASN A 1 -38.10 -39.71 69.98
N PRO A 2 -37.30 -39.93 71.04
CA PRO A 2 -36.81 -38.89 71.96
C PRO A 2 -35.29 -38.58 71.76
N PRO A 3 -34.58 -37.99 72.74
CA PRO A 3 -34.27 -36.56 72.90
C PRO A 3 -32.81 -36.18 72.58
N LYS A 4 -32.52 -34.86 72.51
CA LYS A 4 -31.17 -34.28 72.54
C LYS A 4 -30.39 -34.69 73.80
N PRO A 5 -29.07 -34.94 73.69
CA PRO A 5 -28.13 -34.69 74.78
C PRO A 5 -26.88 -33.91 74.26
N PRO A 6 -25.92 -33.51 75.12
CA PRO A 6 -25.88 -32.18 75.70
C PRO A 6 -24.68 -31.34 75.23
N ASN A 7 -24.75 -30.02 75.47
CA ASN A 7 -23.64 -29.09 75.33
C ASN A 7 -22.48 -29.47 76.27
N SER A 8 -21.25 -29.44 75.75
CA SER A 8 -20.01 -29.30 76.53
C SER A 8 -18.89 -28.73 75.64
N PRO A 9 -17.92 -27.99 76.21
CA PRO A 9 -17.42 -26.75 75.63
C PRO A 9 -16.12 -26.87 74.80
N CYS A 10 -15.88 -25.83 73.99
CA CYS A 10 -14.69 -25.62 73.16
C CYS A 10 -13.35 -25.69 73.94
N PRO A 11 -12.31 -26.31 73.35
CA PRO A 11 -10.91 -26.00 73.65
C PRO A 11 -10.38 -24.85 72.75
N PRO A 12 -9.32 -24.13 73.17
CA PRO A 12 -8.84 -22.88 72.58
C PRO A 12 -8.02 -23.09 71.29
N PRO A 13 -7.71 -22.03 70.53
CA PRO A 13 -7.30 -22.15 69.13
C PRO A 13 -5.81 -22.44 68.98
N SER A 14 -5.45 -23.42 68.15
CA SER A 14 -4.08 -23.56 67.66
C SER A 14 -3.89 -22.65 66.44
N SER A 15 -3.12 -21.59 66.66
CA SER A 15 -2.57 -20.69 65.67
C SER A 15 -1.68 -21.41 64.65
N SER A 16 -1.98 -21.28 63.35
CA SER A 16 -1.00 -20.91 62.29
C SER A 16 -1.56 -21.18 60.89
N SER A 17 -2.09 -20.15 60.23
CA SER A 17 -2.16 -20.13 58.76
C SER A 17 -2.12 -18.69 58.26
N THR A 18 -0.93 -18.11 58.29
CA THR A 18 -0.61 -16.92 57.48
C THR A 18 -0.73 -17.27 56.00
N PRO A 19 -1.36 -16.43 55.16
CA PRO A 19 -1.39 -16.66 53.73
C PRO A 19 0.03 -16.50 53.17
N HIS A 20 0.50 -17.49 52.40
CA HIS A 20 1.80 -17.46 51.74
C HIS A 20 1.94 -16.20 50.88
N ARG A 21 2.68 -15.23 51.41
CA ARG A 21 3.19 -14.08 50.68
C ARG A 21 4.36 -14.57 49.83
N LEU A 22 4.24 -14.48 48.51
CA LEU A 22 5.34 -14.80 47.59
C LEU A 22 6.61 -14.00 47.94
N PRO A 23 7.81 -14.60 47.84
CA PRO A 23 9.06 -13.96 48.24
C PRO A 23 9.38 -12.68 47.45
N PRO A 24 10.10 -11.70 48.02
CA PRO A 24 10.36 -10.38 47.40
C PRO A 24 11.15 -10.43 46.08
N HIS A 25 11.90 -11.51 45.83
CA HIS A 25 12.72 -11.69 44.64
C HIS A 25 11.93 -12.14 43.39
N LEU A 26 10.69 -12.60 43.55
CA LEU A 26 9.78 -12.99 42.45
C LEU A 26 8.80 -11.87 42.05
N ARG A 27 8.85 -10.69 42.71
CA ARG A 27 8.00 -9.52 42.42
C ARG A 27 8.60 -8.49 41.46
N ARG A 28 9.75 -8.77 40.84
CA ARG A 28 10.39 -7.91 39.83
C ARG A 28 10.60 -8.63 38.48
N ARG A 29 9.53 -9.17 37.91
CA ARG A 29 9.41 -9.39 36.46
C ARG A 29 8.03 -8.97 35.93
N SER A 30 7.35 -8.07 36.63
CA SER A 30 6.14 -7.43 36.12
C SER A 30 6.51 -6.29 35.19
N ALA A 31 6.16 -6.48 33.91
CA ALA A 31 5.97 -5.43 32.92
C ALA A 31 7.10 -4.40 32.82
N ARG A 32 8.23 -4.80 32.23
CA ARG A 32 8.87 -3.89 31.27
C ARG A 32 7.92 -3.87 30.06
N LEU A 33 6.82 -3.12 30.18
CA LEU A 33 6.14 -2.57 29.01
C LEU A 33 7.28 -2.00 28.17
N LEU A 34 7.54 -2.60 27.03
CA LEU A 34 8.25 -1.92 25.97
C LEU A 34 7.42 -0.68 25.75
N GLN A 35 7.81 0.43 26.37
CA GLN A 35 7.29 1.75 26.10
C GLN A 35 7.83 2.07 24.71
N GLY A 36 7.26 1.39 23.70
CA GLY A 36 7.58 1.60 22.32
C GLY A 36 7.27 3.06 22.05
N LYS A 37 8.30 3.84 21.69
CA LYS A 37 8.07 5.21 21.21
C LYS A 37 7.00 5.12 20.12
N MET A 38 5.88 5.81 20.32
CA MET A 38 4.86 5.95 19.28
C MET A 38 5.53 6.53 18.03
N ALA A 39 5.12 6.02 16.89
CA ALA A 39 5.60 6.45 15.59
C ALA A 39 4.44 7.03 14.78
N SER A 40 4.75 8.03 13.95
CA SER A 40 3.80 8.66 13.03
C SER A 40 3.99 8.11 11.61
N HIS A 41 2.87 7.98 10.90
CA HIS A 41 2.79 7.49 9.53
C HIS A 41 1.83 8.39 8.74
N ILE A 42 2.16 8.64 7.48
CA ILE A 42 1.27 9.31 6.51
C ILE A 42 1.13 8.36 5.32
N VAL A 43 -0.10 7.94 5.02
CA VAL A 43 -0.40 7.00 3.92
C VAL A 43 -0.12 7.58 2.54
N GLY A 44 -0.30 8.89 2.39
CA GLY A 44 -0.10 9.62 1.14
C GLY A 44 -0.20 11.13 1.32
N TYR A 45 0.23 11.90 0.32
CA TYR A 45 0.29 13.36 0.41
C TYR A 45 -0.20 14.03 -0.89
N PRO A 46 -0.93 15.18 -0.83
CA PRO A 46 -1.32 15.92 -2.02
C PRO A 46 -0.13 16.39 -2.86
N ARG A 47 -0.23 16.25 -4.17
CA ARG A 47 0.88 16.50 -5.12
C ARG A 47 0.76 17.78 -5.95
N MET A 48 -0.36 18.51 -5.84
CA MET A 48 -0.61 19.70 -6.66
C MET A 48 0.28 20.89 -6.28
N GLY A 49 0.85 20.87 -5.08
CA GLY A 49 1.60 21.97 -4.48
C GLY A 49 0.69 23.03 -3.82
N PRO A 50 1.22 23.82 -2.85
CA PRO A 50 0.44 24.79 -2.09
C PRO A 50 -0.26 25.86 -2.94
N LYS A 51 0.31 26.20 -4.09
CA LYS A 51 -0.23 27.20 -5.03
C LYS A 51 -0.62 26.58 -6.38
N ARG A 52 -0.82 25.25 -6.43
CA ARG A 52 -1.14 24.48 -7.64
C ARG A 52 -0.02 24.52 -8.69
N GLU A 53 1.24 24.55 -8.24
CA GLU A 53 2.44 24.57 -9.08
C GLU A 53 2.41 23.45 -10.14
N LEU A 54 2.04 22.23 -9.76
CA LEU A 54 1.97 21.10 -10.69
C LEU A 54 0.88 21.31 -11.76
N LYS A 55 -0.25 21.93 -11.41
CA LYS A 55 -1.32 22.23 -12.39
C LYS A 55 -0.77 23.07 -13.53
N PHE A 56 -0.12 24.17 -13.19
CA PHE A 56 0.35 25.14 -14.18
C PHE A 56 1.53 24.60 -14.98
N ALA A 57 2.40 23.81 -14.36
CA ALA A 57 3.49 23.13 -15.06
C ALA A 57 2.97 22.10 -16.09
N LEU A 58 1.96 21.30 -15.72
CA LEU A 58 1.31 20.35 -16.63
C LEU A 58 0.61 21.07 -17.79
N GLU A 59 -0.17 22.12 -17.50
CA GLU A 59 -0.84 22.92 -18.54
C GLU A 59 0.15 23.57 -19.49
N SER A 60 1.24 24.16 -18.96
CA SER A 60 2.32 24.73 -19.77
C SER A 60 2.98 23.68 -20.67
N PHE A 61 3.26 22.49 -20.14
CA PHE A 61 3.85 21.39 -20.89
C PHE A 61 2.92 20.90 -22.01
N TRP A 62 1.63 20.70 -21.71
CA TRP A 62 0.64 20.26 -22.70
C TRP A 62 0.37 21.30 -23.79
N ASP A 63 0.49 22.58 -23.47
CA ASP A 63 0.40 23.68 -24.42
C ASP A 63 1.70 23.88 -25.25
N GLY A 64 2.75 23.09 -24.99
CA GLY A 64 4.05 23.21 -25.65
C GLY A 64 4.84 24.48 -25.25
N LYS A 65 4.48 25.10 -24.13
CA LYS A 65 5.11 26.34 -23.62
C LYS A 65 6.32 26.09 -22.72
N SER A 66 6.52 24.86 -22.28
CA SER A 66 7.67 24.42 -21.46
C SER A 66 8.13 23.03 -21.86
N SER A 67 9.39 22.71 -21.59
CA SER A 67 9.98 21.41 -21.94
C SER A 67 9.63 20.30 -20.93
N ALA A 68 10.01 19.06 -21.25
CA ALA A 68 9.87 17.95 -20.30
C ALA A 68 10.78 18.15 -19.08
N GLU A 69 11.97 18.70 -19.29
CA GLU A 69 12.93 19.02 -18.23
C GLU A 69 12.39 20.10 -17.29
N ASP A 70 11.68 21.10 -17.80
CA ASP A 70 11.00 22.11 -16.97
C ASP A 70 9.92 21.48 -16.08
N LEU A 71 9.11 20.56 -16.65
CA LEU A 71 8.09 19.84 -15.90
C LEU A 71 8.71 18.95 -14.81
N GLU A 72 9.77 18.21 -15.15
CA GLU A 72 10.50 17.35 -14.22
C GLU A 72 11.13 18.15 -13.08
N LYS A 73 11.66 19.34 -13.38
CA LYS A 73 12.21 20.23 -12.36
C LYS A 73 11.14 20.66 -11.34
N VAL A 74 9.97 21.12 -11.81
CA VAL A 74 8.86 21.48 -10.92
C VAL A 74 8.42 20.28 -10.08
N ALA A 75 8.34 19.10 -10.69
CA ALA A 75 7.97 17.86 -10.00
C ALA A 75 9.00 17.46 -8.92
N ALA A 76 10.29 17.51 -9.23
CA ALA A 76 11.37 17.22 -8.29
C ALA A 76 11.39 18.21 -7.12
N ASP A 77 11.24 19.51 -7.39
CA ASP A 77 11.16 20.55 -6.37
C ASP A 77 9.98 20.34 -5.41
N LEU A 78 8.81 19.97 -5.95
CA LEU A 78 7.62 19.63 -5.15
C LEU A 78 7.86 18.40 -4.27
N ARG A 79 8.39 17.30 -4.83
CA ARG A 79 8.69 16.08 -4.06
C ARG A 79 9.70 16.37 -2.95
N ALA A 80 10.79 17.06 -3.28
CA ALA A 80 11.82 17.43 -2.32
C ALA A 80 11.27 18.30 -1.18
N SER A 81 10.42 19.27 -1.49
CA SER A 81 9.76 20.11 -0.49
C SER A 81 8.85 19.30 0.44
N ILE A 82 8.05 18.38 -0.12
CA ILE A 82 7.12 17.53 0.63
C ILE A 82 7.87 16.58 1.58
N TRP A 83 8.92 15.91 1.11
CA TRP A 83 9.70 15.00 1.94
C TRP A 83 10.43 15.73 3.07
N LYS A 84 11.02 16.90 2.79
CA LYS A 84 11.66 17.73 3.81
C LYS A 84 10.64 18.20 4.85
N GLN A 85 9.47 18.68 4.42
CA GLN A 85 8.41 19.11 5.32
C GLN A 85 7.97 17.98 6.28
N MET A 86 7.73 16.78 5.77
CA MET A 86 7.36 15.63 6.62
C MET A 86 8.49 15.20 7.56
N SER A 87 9.74 15.24 7.09
CA SER A 87 10.93 14.94 7.89
C SER A 87 11.12 15.95 9.03
N GLU A 88 11.00 17.25 8.74
CA GLU A 88 11.09 18.34 9.71
C GLU A 88 9.96 18.28 10.75
N ALA A 89 8.77 17.81 10.35
CA ALA A 89 7.66 17.55 11.26
C ALA A 89 7.87 16.30 12.16
N GLY A 90 8.97 15.55 11.98
CA GLY A 90 9.27 14.35 12.76
C GLY A 90 8.43 13.13 12.38
N ILE A 91 7.89 13.08 11.16
CA ILE A 91 7.17 11.91 10.66
C ILE A 91 8.13 10.74 10.48
N LYS A 92 7.83 9.59 11.11
CA LYS A 92 8.73 8.43 11.04
C LYS A 92 8.61 7.68 9.71
N TYR A 93 7.38 7.44 9.25
CA TYR A 93 7.10 6.71 8.02
C TYR A 93 6.59 7.70 6.98
N ILE A 94 7.52 8.21 6.17
CA ILE A 94 7.27 9.22 5.13
C ILE A 94 7.06 8.50 3.80
N PRO A 95 5.95 8.72 3.09
CA PRO A 95 5.70 8.00 1.85
C PRO A 95 6.51 8.56 0.67
N SER A 96 6.89 7.68 -0.25
CA SER A 96 7.36 8.00 -1.61
C SER A 96 6.51 7.28 -2.65
N ASN A 97 6.63 7.68 -3.92
CA ASN A 97 5.77 7.22 -5.03
C ASN A 97 4.30 7.68 -4.94
N THR A 98 3.95 8.57 -3.99
CA THR A 98 2.62 9.19 -3.89
C THR A 98 2.46 10.39 -4.85
N PHE A 99 3.57 10.98 -5.26
CA PHE A 99 3.58 11.95 -6.36
C PHE A 99 3.14 11.24 -7.65
N SER A 100 2.50 11.97 -8.54
CA SER A 100 2.09 11.49 -9.87
C SER A 100 1.78 12.71 -10.72
N TYR A 101 2.13 12.63 -12.00
CA TYR A 101 1.80 13.66 -12.98
C TYR A 101 0.32 13.68 -13.33
N TYR A 102 -0.40 12.57 -13.12
CA TYR A 102 -1.82 12.51 -13.43
C TYR A 102 -2.57 11.65 -12.43
N ASP A 103 -2.27 10.35 -12.36
CA ASP A 103 -3.00 9.38 -11.56
C ASP A 103 -2.12 8.21 -11.08
N GLN A 104 -2.30 7.78 -9.83
CA GLN A 104 -1.52 6.69 -9.22
C GLN A 104 -1.86 5.29 -9.80
N VAL A 105 -3.08 5.08 -10.29
CA VAL A 105 -3.44 3.82 -10.96
C VAL A 105 -2.85 3.79 -12.37
N LEU A 106 -2.83 4.94 -13.05
CA LEU A 106 -2.05 5.11 -14.28
C LEU A 106 -0.55 4.91 -14.06
N ASP A 107 0.03 5.38 -12.96
CA ASP A 107 1.43 5.11 -12.62
C ASP A 107 1.71 3.60 -12.50
N THR A 108 0.79 2.86 -11.90
CA THR A 108 0.88 1.40 -11.79
C THR A 108 0.71 0.72 -13.16
N THR A 109 -0.18 1.26 -14.01
CA THR A 109 -0.34 0.81 -15.40
C THR A 109 0.96 0.98 -16.19
N ALA A 110 1.66 2.12 -16.00
CA ALA A 110 2.96 2.39 -16.60
C ALA A 110 4.04 1.47 -16.01
N MET A 111 4.09 1.28 -14.69
CA MET A 111 5.01 0.33 -14.04
C MET A 111 4.90 -1.07 -14.64
N LEU A 112 3.69 -1.55 -14.89
CA LEU A 112 3.40 -2.87 -15.45
C LEU A 112 3.50 -2.95 -16.97
N GLY A 113 3.76 -1.84 -17.66
CA GLY A 113 3.78 -1.81 -19.13
C GLY A 113 2.42 -2.15 -19.76
N ALA A 114 1.32 -1.96 -19.03
CA ALA A 114 -0.02 -2.36 -19.45
C ALA A 114 -0.66 -1.32 -20.40
N VAL A 115 0.06 -0.94 -21.45
CA VAL A 115 -0.36 0.09 -22.41
C VAL A 115 -1.21 -0.54 -23.51
N PRO A 116 -2.44 -0.05 -23.76
CA PRO A 116 -3.25 -0.53 -24.88
C PRO A 116 -2.58 -0.31 -26.25
N ASP A 117 -2.70 -1.29 -27.15
CA ASP A 117 -2.07 -1.30 -28.49
C ASP A 117 -2.34 -0.03 -29.32
N ARG A 118 -3.50 0.60 -29.12
CA ARG A 118 -3.88 1.84 -29.82
C ARG A 118 -2.93 3.01 -29.59
N TYR A 119 -2.14 2.99 -28.52
CA TYR A 119 -1.13 4.01 -28.24
C TYR A 119 0.23 3.70 -28.89
N SER A 120 0.34 2.58 -29.62
CA SER A 120 1.52 2.20 -30.41
C SER A 120 2.84 2.21 -29.65
N TRP A 121 2.79 1.92 -28.34
CA TRP A 121 3.99 1.75 -27.53
C TRP A 121 4.61 0.38 -27.81
N THR A 122 5.92 0.35 -28.09
CA THR A 122 6.64 -0.83 -28.58
C THR A 122 7.55 -1.47 -27.52
N GLY A 123 7.45 -1.04 -26.26
CA GLY A 123 8.30 -1.47 -25.15
C GLY A 123 9.31 -0.41 -24.70
N GLY A 124 10.05 -0.71 -23.62
CA GLY A 124 11.06 0.19 -23.02
C GLY A 124 10.50 1.07 -21.90
N GLU A 125 11.26 2.09 -21.46
CA GLU A 125 10.78 3.00 -20.41
C GLU A 125 9.63 3.89 -20.94
N ILE A 126 8.53 3.95 -20.21
CA ILE A 126 7.39 4.81 -20.54
C ILE A 126 7.71 6.25 -20.13
N GLY A 127 7.91 7.10 -21.15
CA GLY A 127 8.07 8.55 -20.97
C GLY A 127 6.74 9.31 -20.97
N HIS A 128 6.84 10.64 -20.79
CA HIS A 128 5.70 11.56 -20.73
C HIS A 128 4.75 11.48 -21.94
N SER A 129 5.27 11.26 -23.15
CA SER A 129 4.44 11.18 -24.37
C SER A 129 3.40 10.06 -24.28
N THR A 130 3.83 8.83 -24.03
CA THR A 130 2.93 7.67 -23.87
C THR A 130 2.05 7.83 -22.64
N TYR A 131 2.62 8.25 -21.51
CA TYR A 131 1.89 8.43 -20.25
C TYR A 131 0.72 9.41 -20.39
N PHE A 132 0.96 10.60 -20.96
CA PHE A 132 -0.10 11.58 -21.19
C PHE A 132 -1.03 11.19 -22.34
N SER A 133 -0.54 10.49 -23.37
CA SER A 133 -1.42 9.95 -24.40
C SER A 133 -2.46 9.00 -23.81
N ILE A 134 -2.11 8.20 -22.80
CA ILE A 134 -3.06 7.37 -22.07
C ILE A 134 -4.04 8.22 -21.26
N ALA A 135 -3.51 9.18 -20.49
CA ALA A 135 -4.28 9.98 -19.54
C ALA A 135 -5.33 10.89 -20.20
N ARG A 136 -4.97 11.53 -21.32
CA ARG A 136 -5.78 12.59 -21.94
C ARG A 136 -5.96 12.45 -23.45
N GLY A 137 -5.48 11.35 -24.04
CA GLY A 137 -5.55 11.13 -25.48
C GLY A 137 -4.59 12.03 -26.24
N ASN A 138 -4.66 11.92 -27.56
CA ASN A 138 -3.94 12.77 -28.50
C ASN A 138 -4.82 13.05 -29.73
N ALA A 139 -4.25 13.63 -30.79
CA ALA A 139 -4.99 14.00 -31.99
C ALA A 139 -5.67 12.82 -32.73
N THR A 140 -5.17 11.60 -32.55
CA THR A 140 -5.62 10.40 -33.29
C THR A 140 -6.20 9.31 -32.39
N VAL A 141 -5.88 9.32 -31.09
CA VAL A 141 -6.24 8.25 -30.15
C VAL A 141 -6.98 8.83 -28.93
N PRO A 142 -8.15 8.29 -28.56
CA PRO A 142 -8.85 8.73 -27.35
C PRO A 142 -8.13 8.30 -26.08
N ALA A 143 -8.31 9.07 -25.00
CA ALA A 143 -7.85 8.73 -23.65
C ALA A 143 -8.45 7.41 -23.14
N MET A 144 -7.84 6.84 -22.10
CA MET A 144 -8.47 5.79 -21.30
C MET A 144 -9.62 6.34 -20.46
N GLU A 145 -10.54 5.46 -20.08
CA GLU A 145 -11.69 5.84 -19.23
C GLU A 145 -11.19 6.36 -17.88
N MET A 146 -11.80 7.45 -17.40
CA MET A 146 -11.66 7.88 -16.01
C MET A 146 -12.95 7.56 -15.23
N THR A 147 -12.80 7.09 -13.99
CA THR A 147 -13.95 6.84 -13.11
C THR A 147 -13.66 7.24 -11.68
N LYS A 148 -14.70 7.31 -10.84
CA LYS A 148 -14.61 7.76 -9.46
C LYS A 148 -13.76 6.79 -8.63
N TRP A 149 -12.82 7.32 -7.85
CA TRP A 149 -12.02 6.55 -6.90
C TRP A 149 -12.84 6.32 -5.64
N PHE A 150 -13.47 5.14 -5.57
CA PHE A 150 -14.39 4.76 -4.50
C PHE A 150 -15.49 5.83 -4.32
N ASP A 151 -15.79 6.20 -3.08
CA ASP A 151 -16.80 7.21 -2.74
C ASP A 151 -16.23 8.64 -2.70
N THR A 152 -14.94 8.82 -2.99
CA THR A 152 -14.25 10.12 -2.97
C THR A 152 -14.49 10.98 -4.21
N ASN A 153 -14.21 12.28 -4.16
CA ASN A 153 -14.29 13.15 -5.34
C ASN A 153 -13.10 13.01 -6.32
N TYR A 154 -12.14 12.14 -6.03
CA TYR A 154 -11.01 11.87 -6.92
C TYR A 154 -11.43 10.90 -8.04
N HIS A 155 -10.79 11.02 -9.21
CA HIS A 155 -11.02 10.13 -10.36
C HIS A 155 -9.69 9.50 -10.78
N PHE A 156 -9.71 8.21 -11.10
CA PHE A 156 -8.54 7.47 -11.56
C PHE A 156 -8.72 6.99 -13.01
N ILE A 157 -7.61 6.67 -13.68
CA ILE A 157 -7.63 6.10 -15.03
C ILE A 157 -7.77 4.58 -14.92
N VAL A 158 -8.86 4.06 -15.47
CA VAL A 158 -9.21 2.63 -15.37
C VAL A 158 -8.31 1.81 -16.29
N PRO A 159 -7.50 0.86 -15.77
CA PRO A 159 -6.69 0.01 -16.63
C PRO A 159 -7.54 -0.86 -17.56
N GLU A 160 -7.14 -0.97 -18.82
CA GLU A 160 -7.82 -1.77 -19.85
C GLU A 160 -6.99 -3.01 -20.16
N LEU A 161 -7.41 -4.16 -19.63
CA LEU A 161 -6.62 -5.40 -19.66
C LEU A 161 -7.27 -6.48 -20.52
N SER A 162 -6.45 -7.34 -21.11
CA SER A 162 -6.87 -8.49 -21.91
C SER A 162 -5.96 -9.68 -21.66
N PRO A 163 -6.35 -10.90 -22.07
CA PRO A 163 -5.45 -12.06 -22.05
C PRO A 163 -4.17 -11.85 -22.88
N ALA A 164 -4.20 -10.95 -23.88
CA ALA A 164 -3.08 -10.63 -24.75
C ALA A 164 -2.20 -9.49 -24.22
N THR A 165 -2.57 -8.86 -23.10
CA THR A 165 -1.79 -7.75 -22.51
C THR A 165 -0.39 -8.24 -22.17
N LYS A 166 0.62 -7.59 -22.75
CA LYS A 166 2.02 -7.90 -22.51
C LYS A 166 2.53 -7.04 -21.37
N PHE A 167 2.72 -7.65 -20.22
CA PHE A 167 3.28 -6.96 -19.06
C PHE A 167 4.81 -6.95 -19.12
N SER A 168 5.40 -5.84 -18.70
CA SER A 168 6.85 -5.68 -18.55
C SER A 168 7.13 -4.56 -17.57
N TYR A 169 8.23 -4.63 -16.83
CA TYR A 169 8.64 -3.53 -15.95
C TYR A 169 9.07 -2.31 -16.79
N ALA A 170 8.17 -1.35 -16.96
CA ALA A 170 8.29 -0.28 -17.95
C ALA A 170 8.26 1.13 -17.35
N SER A 171 8.23 1.26 -16.02
CA SER A 171 8.41 2.54 -15.35
C SER A 171 9.12 2.36 -14.02
N HIS A 172 10.30 2.95 -13.89
CA HIS A 172 11.14 2.87 -12.69
C HIS A 172 10.86 4.02 -11.70
N LYS A 173 9.66 4.60 -11.76
CA LYS A 173 9.25 5.76 -10.95
C LYS A 173 9.43 5.52 -9.45
N ALA A 174 8.95 4.39 -8.93
CA ALA A 174 9.00 4.09 -7.51
C ALA A 174 10.43 4.04 -6.96
N VAL A 175 11.32 3.32 -7.65
CA VAL A 175 12.74 3.23 -7.24
C VAL A 175 13.49 4.55 -7.44
N SER A 176 13.15 5.30 -8.49
CA SER A 176 13.74 6.61 -8.78
C SER A 176 13.39 7.63 -7.69
N GLU A 177 12.12 7.73 -7.32
CA GLU A 177 11.67 8.61 -6.23
C GLU A 177 12.25 8.19 -4.87
N TYR A 178 12.34 6.88 -4.59
CA TYR A 178 12.97 6.41 -3.37
C TYR A 178 14.45 6.83 -3.29
N LYS A 179 15.22 6.64 -4.37
CA LYS A 179 16.63 7.06 -4.46
C LYS A 179 16.79 8.58 -4.37
N GLU A 180 15.89 9.34 -4.99
CA GLU A 180 15.86 10.81 -4.93
C GLU A 180 15.68 11.29 -3.49
N ALA A 181 14.66 10.78 -2.78
CA ALA A 181 14.43 11.11 -1.37
C ALA A 181 15.64 10.72 -0.50
N LYS A 182 16.22 9.53 -0.76
CA LYS A 182 17.38 9.03 -0.03
C LYS A 182 18.60 9.94 -0.20
N ALA A 183 18.82 10.47 -1.40
CA ALA A 183 19.90 11.42 -1.68
C ALA A 183 19.71 12.76 -0.93
N LEU A 184 18.48 13.13 -0.60
CA LEU A 184 18.14 14.27 0.25
C LEU A 184 18.24 13.96 1.76
N GLY A 185 18.66 12.75 2.14
CA GLY A 185 18.75 12.31 3.52
C GLY A 185 17.42 11.88 4.15
N VAL A 186 16.38 11.68 3.34
CA VAL A 186 15.05 11.25 3.82
C VAL A 186 14.81 9.79 3.41
N ASP A 187 14.76 8.90 4.39
CA ASP A 187 14.38 7.51 4.17
C ASP A 187 12.85 7.41 4.07
N THR A 188 12.34 6.89 2.97
CA THR A 188 10.90 6.86 2.68
C THR A 188 10.34 5.43 2.63
N VAL A 189 9.02 5.32 2.69
CA VAL A 189 8.23 4.10 2.49
C VAL A 189 7.63 4.18 1.08
N PRO A 190 8.12 3.40 0.10
CA PRO A 190 7.53 3.36 -1.23
C PRO A 190 6.09 2.83 -1.16
N VAL A 191 5.16 3.55 -1.77
CA VAL A 191 3.73 3.21 -1.84
C VAL A 191 3.40 2.65 -3.23
N LEU A 192 2.83 1.46 -3.28
CA LEU A 192 2.37 0.82 -4.53
C LEU A 192 0.89 0.48 -4.41
N VAL A 193 0.12 0.66 -5.48
CA VAL A 193 -1.21 0.02 -5.57
C VAL A 193 -1.00 -1.49 -5.58
N GLY A 194 -1.65 -2.19 -4.67
CA GLY A 194 -1.52 -3.62 -4.51
C GLY A 194 -1.97 -4.38 -5.76
N PRO A 195 -1.33 -5.53 -6.07
CA PRO A 195 -1.57 -6.26 -7.32
C PRO A 195 -3.02 -6.72 -7.48
N VAL A 196 -3.68 -7.10 -6.38
CA VAL A 196 -5.06 -7.60 -6.44
C VAL A 196 -6.04 -6.44 -6.61
N SER A 197 -5.90 -5.36 -5.83
CA SER A 197 -6.71 -4.16 -6.02
C SER A 197 -6.54 -3.56 -7.40
N TYR A 198 -5.33 -3.53 -7.96
CA TYR A 198 -5.10 -3.05 -9.33
C TYR A 198 -5.97 -3.83 -10.34
N LEU A 199 -5.98 -5.17 -10.27
CA LEU A 199 -6.80 -6.01 -11.16
C LEU A 199 -8.30 -5.84 -10.90
N LEU A 200 -8.73 -5.74 -9.65
CA LEU A 200 -10.14 -5.52 -9.28
C LEU A 200 -10.66 -4.11 -9.66
N LEU A 201 -9.76 -3.15 -9.83
CA LEU A 201 -10.06 -1.79 -10.30
C LEU A 201 -9.94 -1.63 -11.82
N SER A 202 -9.47 -2.67 -12.51
CA SER A 202 -9.34 -2.71 -13.97
C SER A 202 -10.65 -3.08 -14.65
N LYS A 203 -10.68 -2.96 -15.99
CA LYS A 203 -11.74 -3.47 -16.84
C LYS A 203 -11.17 -4.28 -17.99
N ALA A 204 -11.95 -5.25 -18.46
CA ALA A 204 -11.62 -5.97 -19.67
C ALA A 204 -11.64 -5.01 -20.87
N ALA A 205 -10.60 -5.04 -21.69
CA ALA A 205 -10.50 -4.24 -22.91
C ALA A 205 -11.62 -4.60 -23.89
N LYS A 206 -11.91 -3.70 -24.84
CA LYS A 206 -12.93 -3.94 -25.88
C LYS A 206 -12.60 -5.21 -26.68
N GLY A 207 -13.60 -6.07 -26.86
CA GLY A 207 -13.48 -7.32 -27.62
C GLY A 207 -13.04 -8.54 -26.80
N VAL A 208 -12.75 -8.37 -25.51
CA VAL A 208 -12.46 -9.50 -24.61
C VAL A 208 -13.74 -10.25 -24.23
N GLU A 209 -13.67 -11.58 -24.16
CA GLU A 209 -14.81 -12.42 -23.80
C GLU A 209 -15.33 -12.12 -22.39
N LYS A 210 -16.65 -12.21 -22.19
CA LYS A 210 -17.28 -11.95 -20.87
C LYS A 210 -16.89 -12.95 -19.78
N SER A 211 -16.41 -14.13 -20.17
CA SER A 211 -15.90 -15.19 -19.30
C SER A 211 -14.52 -14.85 -18.72
N PHE A 212 -13.81 -13.86 -19.28
CA PHE A 212 -12.49 -13.46 -18.82
C PHE A 212 -12.55 -12.87 -17.42
N SER A 213 -11.73 -13.40 -16.53
CA SER A 213 -11.52 -12.85 -15.19
C SER A 213 -10.24 -12.04 -15.15
N LEU A 214 -10.31 -10.78 -14.72
CA LEU A 214 -9.13 -9.92 -14.57
C LEU A 214 -8.11 -10.51 -13.58
N LEU A 215 -8.59 -11.22 -12.55
CA LEU A 215 -7.74 -11.89 -11.58
C LEU A 215 -6.91 -13.03 -12.19
N SER A 216 -7.25 -13.54 -13.38
CA SER A 216 -6.40 -14.53 -14.05
C SER A 216 -5.07 -13.96 -14.53
N LEU A 217 -4.92 -12.63 -14.59
CA LEU A 217 -3.67 -11.96 -14.95
C LEU A 217 -2.70 -11.81 -13.77
N LEU A 218 -3.07 -12.28 -12.58
CA LEU A 218 -2.26 -12.14 -11.37
C LEU A 218 -0.85 -12.74 -11.56
N ASP A 219 -0.77 -13.96 -12.10
CA ASP A 219 0.51 -14.63 -12.36
C ASP A 219 1.39 -13.88 -13.38
N SER A 220 0.79 -13.05 -14.23
CA SER A 220 1.51 -12.24 -15.22
C SER A 220 2.07 -10.93 -14.63
N ILE A 221 1.42 -10.35 -13.62
CA ILE A 221 1.87 -9.07 -13.01
C ILE A 221 2.79 -9.28 -11.81
N LEU A 222 2.62 -10.36 -11.05
CA LEU A 222 3.41 -10.62 -9.83
C LEU A 222 4.93 -10.67 -10.08
N PRO A 223 5.45 -11.21 -11.20
CA PRO A 223 6.88 -11.13 -11.50
C PRO A 223 7.42 -9.70 -11.51
N ILE A 224 6.68 -8.74 -12.07
CA ILE A 224 7.09 -7.33 -12.14
C ILE A 224 7.06 -6.71 -10.74
N TYR A 225 6.02 -7.01 -9.94
CA TYR A 225 6.01 -6.59 -8.53
C TYR A 225 7.23 -7.12 -7.76
N LYS A 226 7.69 -8.35 -8.04
CA LYS A 226 8.92 -8.90 -7.43
C LYS A 226 10.17 -8.15 -7.88
N GLU A 227 10.26 -7.77 -9.15
CA GLU A 227 11.36 -6.97 -9.69
C GLU A 227 11.43 -5.60 -9.00
N VAL A 228 10.29 -4.88 -8.95
CA VAL A 228 10.17 -3.58 -8.26
C VAL A 228 10.59 -3.69 -6.79
N VAL A 229 10.06 -4.68 -6.07
CA VAL A 229 10.41 -4.92 -4.66
C VAL A 229 11.91 -5.20 -4.51
N THR A 230 12.50 -6.00 -5.41
CA THR A 230 13.92 -6.34 -5.36
C THR A 230 14.79 -5.10 -5.57
N GLU A 231 14.43 -4.24 -6.51
CA GLU A 231 15.15 -2.98 -6.74
C GLU A 231 15.01 -1.99 -5.59
N LEU A 232 13.82 -1.88 -4.98
CA LEU A 232 13.61 -1.05 -3.80
C LEU A 232 14.46 -1.53 -2.62
N LYS A 233 14.52 -2.85 -2.37
CA LYS A 233 15.44 -3.42 -1.38
C LYS A 233 16.89 -3.11 -1.68
N ALA A 234 17.31 -3.28 -2.94
CA ALA A 234 18.68 -3.01 -3.37
C ALA A 234 19.04 -1.52 -3.22
N ALA A 235 18.08 -0.61 -3.40
CA ALA A 235 18.24 0.81 -3.12
C ALA A 235 18.31 1.13 -1.61
N GLY A 236 17.94 0.18 -0.75
CA GLY A 236 18.04 0.26 0.70
C GLY A 236 16.71 0.45 1.43
N ALA A 237 15.56 0.31 0.74
CA ALA A 237 14.25 0.42 1.39
C ALA A 237 14.11 -0.67 2.45
N SER A 238 13.61 -0.29 3.63
CA SER A 238 13.39 -1.21 4.76
C SER A 238 11.91 -1.44 5.08
N TRP A 239 11.05 -0.63 4.47
CA TRP A 239 9.59 -0.68 4.53
C TRP A 239 9.03 -0.55 3.12
N ILE A 240 7.87 -1.16 2.88
CA ILE A 240 7.07 -0.95 1.68
C ILE A 240 5.59 -0.96 2.05
N GLN A 241 4.79 -0.14 1.37
CA GLN A 241 3.35 -0.08 1.51
C GLN A 241 2.68 -0.58 0.24
N PHE A 242 1.74 -1.52 0.39
CA PHE A 242 0.80 -1.91 -0.65
C PHE A 242 -0.59 -1.42 -0.28
N ASP A 243 -1.15 -0.58 -1.14
CA ASP A 243 -2.52 -0.10 -1.02
C ASP A 243 -3.45 -1.17 -1.57
N GLU A 244 -4.19 -1.84 -0.68
CA GLU A 244 -5.22 -2.81 -1.04
C GLU A 244 -6.64 -2.33 -0.65
N PRO A 245 -7.08 -1.14 -1.10
CA PRO A 245 -8.33 -0.55 -0.63
C PRO A 245 -9.57 -1.33 -1.08
N THR A 246 -9.46 -2.24 -2.06
CA THR A 246 -10.60 -3.08 -2.44
C THR A 246 -11.01 -4.07 -1.36
N LEU A 247 -10.14 -4.34 -0.36
CA LEU A 247 -10.46 -5.18 0.80
C LEU A 247 -11.61 -4.67 1.66
N VAL A 248 -11.97 -3.38 1.54
CA VAL A 248 -13.12 -2.79 2.24
C VAL A 248 -14.45 -3.02 1.51
N LYS A 249 -14.41 -3.59 0.30
CA LYS A 249 -15.62 -3.94 -0.48
C LYS A 249 -16.16 -5.31 -0.07
N ASP A 250 -17.41 -5.57 -0.43
CA ASP A 250 -18.00 -6.90 -0.39
C ASP A 250 -17.41 -7.77 -1.51
N LEU A 251 -16.36 -8.53 -1.17
CA LEU A 251 -15.64 -9.40 -2.09
C LEU A 251 -16.14 -10.85 -2.01
N ALA A 252 -16.23 -11.50 -3.17
CA ALA A 252 -16.51 -12.92 -3.24
C ALA A 252 -15.33 -13.76 -2.73
N ALA A 253 -15.59 -15.00 -2.31
CA ALA A 253 -14.57 -15.88 -1.73
C ALA A 253 -13.34 -16.10 -2.65
N HIS A 254 -13.56 -16.16 -3.97
CA HIS A 254 -12.46 -16.34 -4.93
C HIS A 254 -11.60 -15.07 -5.09
N GLU A 255 -12.18 -13.88 -4.93
CA GLU A 255 -11.45 -12.62 -4.94
C GLU A 255 -10.61 -12.49 -3.67
N LEU A 256 -11.17 -12.85 -2.51
CA LEU A 256 -10.44 -12.89 -1.25
C LEU A 256 -9.27 -13.88 -1.28
N ALA A 257 -9.47 -15.06 -1.86
CA ALA A 257 -8.40 -16.04 -2.04
C ALA A 257 -7.25 -15.51 -2.91
N ALA A 258 -7.52 -14.63 -3.88
CA ALA A 258 -6.50 -14.03 -4.72
C ALA A 258 -5.49 -13.19 -3.92
N PHE A 259 -5.90 -12.53 -2.84
CA PHE A 259 -4.98 -11.82 -1.93
C PHE A 259 -4.00 -12.79 -1.27
N SER A 260 -4.50 -13.88 -0.68
CA SER A 260 -3.61 -14.88 -0.07
C SER A 260 -2.63 -15.46 -1.08
N SER A 261 -3.09 -15.79 -2.28
CA SER A 261 -2.23 -16.29 -3.36
C SER A 261 -1.18 -15.26 -3.79
N ALA A 262 -1.58 -14.00 -3.97
CA ALA A 262 -0.68 -12.92 -4.36
C ALA A 262 0.45 -12.71 -3.35
N TYR A 263 0.10 -12.56 -2.07
CA TYR A 263 1.09 -12.26 -1.04
C TYR A 263 1.94 -13.47 -0.65
N ALA A 264 1.41 -14.70 -0.76
CA ALA A 264 2.23 -15.91 -0.67
C ALA A 264 3.25 -15.97 -1.81
N ALA A 265 2.83 -15.65 -3.04
CA ALA A 265 3.74 -15.61 -4.19
C ALA A 265 4.81 -14.51 -4.09
N LEU A 266 4.51 -13.39 -3.40
CA LEU A 266 5.46 -12.30 -3.15
C LEU A 266 6.37 -12.52 -1.93
N GLU A 267 6.07 -13.48 -1.06
CA GLU A 267 6.71 -13.66 0.25
C GLU A 267 8.25 -13.69 0.16
N SER A 268 8.81 -14.47 -0.78
CA SER A 268 10.26 -14.57 -0.94
C SER A 268 10.91 -13.25 -1.37
N ALA A 269 10.25 -12.48 -2.23
CA ALA A 269 10.69 -11.15 -2.63
C ALA A 269 10.54 -10.13 -1.48
N LEU A 270 9.53 -10.28 -0.63
CA LEU A 270 9.30 -9.43 0.53
C LEU A 270 10.19 -9.77 1.73
N SER A 271 10.88 -10.91 1.70
CA SER A 271 11.82 -11.28 2.76
C SER A 271 12.88 -10.19 2.99
N GLY A 272 13.03 -9.80 4.25
CA GLY A 272 13.93 -8.71 4.68
C GLY A 272 13.31 -7.32 4.69
N LEU A 273 12.09 -7.14 4.19
CA LEU A 273 11.31 -5.90 4.30
C LEU A 273 10.27 -5.98 5.42
N ASN A 274 9.93 -4.83 5.98
CA ASN A 274 8.66 -4.69 6.70
C ASN A 274 7.60 -4.30 5.67
N VAL A 275 6.47 -4.99 5.69
CA VAL A 275 5.41 -4.80 4.71
C VAL A 275 4.18 -4.24 5.40
N LEU A 276 3.60 -3.21 4.82
CA LEU A 276 2.39 -2.58 5.28
C LEU A 276 1.32 -2.77 4.20
N ILE A 277 0.19 -3.35 4.58
CA ILE A 277 -0.98 -3.45 3.70
C ILE A 277 -1.98 -2.40 4.17
N GLU A 278 -2.17 -1.35 3.37
CA GLU A 278 -3.10 -0.25 3.69
C GLU A 278 -4.53 -0.57 3.22
N THR A 279 -5.49 -0.12 4.01
CA THR A 279 -6.92 -0.13 3.67
C THR A 279 -7.57 1.14 4.20
N TYR A 280 -8.50 1.72 3.44
CA TYR A 280 -9.09 3.02 3.76
C TYR A 280 -10.50 3.17 3.15
N PHE A 281 -11.18 4.26 3.52
CA PHE A 281 -12.55 4.66 3.16
C PHE A 281 -13.69 3.95 3.90
N ALA A 282 -13.56 2.66 4.22
CA ALA A 282 -14.56 1.94 5.00
C ALA A 282 -13.92 0.92 5.94
N ASP A 283 -14.75 0.24 6.74
CA ASP A 283 -14.30 -0.91 7.51
C ASP A 283 -13.98 -2.11 6.61
N VAL A 284 -13.08 -2.98 7.08
CA VAL A 284 -12.78 -4.25 6.40
C VAL A 284 -13.79 -5.29 6.88
N PRO A 285 -14.60 -5.89 5.98
CA PRO A 285 -15.55 -6.93 6.34
C PRO A 285 -14.90 -8.09 7.08
N ALA A 286 -15.66 -8.77 7.96
CA ALA A 286 -15.13 -9.81 8.83
C ALA A 286 -14.44 -10.96 8.06
N GLU A 287 -14.98 -11.35 6.90
CA GLU A 287 -14.34 -12.36 6.05
C GLU A 287 -13.03 -11.82 5.47
N SER A 288 -13.01 -10.62 4.88
CA SER A 288 -11.79 -9.96 4.38
C SER A 288 -10.70 -9.85 5.46
N TYR A 289 -11.08 -9.55 6.71
CA TYR A 289 -10.15 -9.43 7.83
C TYR A 289 -9.40 -10.73 8.13
N LYS A 290 -10.04 -11.90 7.96
CA LYS A 290 -9.37 -13.20 8.13
C LYS A 290 -8.22 -13.33 7.14
N TYR A 291 -8.43 -12.96 5.87
CA TYR A 291 -7.41 -13.01 4.83
C TYR A 291 -6.26 -12.05 5.10
N VAL A 292 -6.57 -10.81 5.50
CA VAL A 292 -5.56 -9.84 5.90
C VAL A 292 -4.70 -10.42 7.02
N SER A 293 -5.32 -10.93 8.09
CA SER A 293 -4.59 -11.48 9.25
C SER A 293 -3.73 -12.70 8.93
N LEU A 294 -4.16 -13.57 8.00
CA LEU A 294 -3.43 -14.77 7.60
C LEU A 294 -2.18 -14.46 6.77
N VAL A 295 -2.23 -13.42 5.95
CA VAL A 295 -1.07 -12.90 5.21
C VAL A 295 0.00 -12.37 6.18
N LEU A 296 -0.39 -11.79 7.33
CA LEU A 296 0.54 -11.30 8.35
C LEU A 296 1.23 -12.43 9.16
N ILE A 297 0.63 -13.62 9.23
CA ILE A 297 1.06 -14.71 10.14
C ILE A 297 2.12 -15.61 9.51
N HIS A 298 2.10 -15.82 8.18
CA HIS A 298 3.01 -16.79 7.53
C HIS A 298 4.42 -16.24 7.30
N SER A 299 4.60 -14.92 7.29
CA SER A 299 5.90 -14.29 7.19
C SER A 299 6.48 -13.99 8.57
N THR A 300 7.66 -14.51 8.85
CA THR A 300 8.30 -14.50 10.18
C THR A 300 8.68 -13.11 10.74
N ARG A 301 8.27 -11.98 10.13
CA ARG A 301 8.54 -10.61 10.64
C ARG A 301 7.43 -9.61 10.31
N ARG A 302 7.35 -8.58 11.17
CA ARG A 302 6.31 -7.53 11.32
C ARG A 302 5.68 -7.07 10.00
N PHE A 303 4.54 -7.66 9.66
CA PHE A 303 3.54 -6.90 8.94
C PHE A 303 2.80 -6.01 9.94
N MET A 304 2.61 -4.75 9.60
CA MET A 304 1.83 -3.81 10.40
C MET A 304 0.59 -3.44 9.59
N TYR A 305 -0.58 -3.76 10.13
CA TYR A 305 -1.85 -3.35 9.56
C TYR A 305 -2.24 -2.01 10.19
N PHE A 306 -2.45 -1.01 9.35
CA PHE A 306 -3.05 0.25 9.77
C PHE A 306 -4.46 0.32 9.19
N LYS A 307 -5.39 0.67 10.07
CA LYS A 307 -6.73 1.09 9.70
C LYS A 307 -6.77 2.59 9.89
N VAL A 308 -6.92 3.34 8.80
CA VAL A 308 -7.19 4.78 8.88
C VAL A 308 -8.66 4.94 9.22
N PHE A 309 -8.95 5.42 10.43
CA PHE A 309 -10.27 5.93 10.77
C PHE A 309 -10.35 7.38 10.27
N TYR A 310 -11.31 7.68 9.40
CA TYR A 310 -11.70 9.04 9.05
C TYR A 310 -12.67 9.60 10.09
#